data_AF-A0AAV1XEP6-F1
#
_entry.id   AF-A0AAV1XEP6-F1
#
_cell.length_a   1.000
_cell.length_b   1.000
_cell.length_c   1.000
_cell.angle_alpha   90.00
_cell.angle_beta   90.00
_cell.angle_gamma   90.00
#
_symmetry.space_group_name_H-M   'P 1'
#
loop_
_entity.id
_entity.type
_entity.pdbx_description
1 polymer ?
#
loop_
_entity_poly.entity_id
_entity_poly.type
_entity_poly.pdbx_seq_one_letter_code
_entity_poly.pdbx_strand_id
1 'polypeptide(L)'
;MEVMASRPHYHTLTVNHAWSQSPSSSQATVNHRRSPRFITNKKNAFKKHKRKTKPSGSSTDPDEDFQANVKRLELAAIWDEIIELLRKYNLPDFLEGDEEWINIGTRFRRLVEPLDISNYYRHLRHLEVGPYMGKGRPGRYRYTQRWFEHYKRNPEEQISESCFWATVEDLWYETSNKMKSFEDVKKDVEKIEGQIKKWVDDKELDKGIFVEGSTLVKWWNSLPQQHRQGSCIRSFIETSVL
;
A
#
# COMPACT_ATOMS: atom_id res chain seq x y z
N MET A 1 -24.33 19.46 -46.85
CA MET A 1 -25.65 19.14 -46.25
C MET A 1 -25.73 17.63 -46.23
N GLU A 2 -25.90 16.89 -45.15
CA GLU A 2 -26.32 17.16 -43.78
C GLU A 2 -25.93 15.91 -42.98
N VAL A 3 -25.49 16.10 -41.74
CA VAL A 3 -25.06 15.02 -40.83
C VAL A 3 -26.29 14.56 -40.06
N MET A 4 -26.61 13.26 -40.06
CA MET A 4 -27.55 12.69 -39.08
C MET A 4 -26.92 11.48 -38.38
N ALA A 5 -26.41 11.75 -37.18
CA ALA A 5 -26.03 10.77 -36.18
C ALA A 5 -27.29 10.32 -35.42
N SER A 6 -27.50 9.01 -35.34
CA SER A 6 -28.59 8.40 -34.57
C SER A 6 -28.19 8.31 -33.09
N ARG A 7 -29.02 8.83 -32.19
CA ARG A 7 -28.92 8.68 -30.72
C ARG A 7 -29.83 7.56 -30.25
N PRO A 8 -29.46 6.73 -29.26
CA PRO A 8 -30.41 5.86 -28.58
C PRO A 8 -31.11 6.55 -27.40
N HIS A 9 -32.39 6.23 -27.27
CA HIS A 9 -33.34 6.65 -26.25
C HIS A 9 -33.03 6.02 -24.87
N TYR A 10 -33.15 6.83 -23.81
CA TYR A 10 -33.26 6.33 -22.43
C TYR A 10 -34.72 6.36 -22.00
N HIS A 11 -35.25 5.19 -21.63
CA HIS A 11 -36.57 5.06 -21.00
C HIS A 11 -36.50 5.38 -19.50
N THR A 12 -37.44 6.21 -19.08
CA THR A 12 -37.78 6.60 -17.71
C THR A 12 -38.37 5.42 -16.92
N LEU A 13 -37.90 5.21 -15.69
CA LEU A 13 -38.52 4.30 -14.72
C LEU A 13 -39.63 5.02 -13.94
N THR A 14 -40.86 4.55 -14.08
CA THR A 14 -42.03 4.92 -13.29
C THR A 14 -42.11 4.06 -12.02
N VAL A 15 -42.44 4.72 -10.90
CA VAL A 15 -42.72 4.12 -9.59
C VAL A 15 -44.15 3.58 -9.61
N ASN A 16 -44.35 2.30 -9.26
CA ASN A 16 -45.67 1.76 -8.95
C ASN A 16 -45.67 1.05 -7.58
N HIS A 17 -46.52 1.55 -6.69
CA HIS A 17 -47.03 0.88 -5.51
C HIS A 17 -48.27 0.05 -5.90
N ALA A 18 -48.34 -1.22 -5.50
CA ALA A 18 -49.55 -1.83 -4.93
C ALA A 18 -49.33 -3.28 -4.44
N TRP A 19 -49.51 -3.43 -3.11
CA TRP A 19 -50.22 -4.49 -2.38
C TRP A 19 -50.14 -5.97 -2.81
N SER A 20 -49.75 -6.86 -1.88
CA SER A 20 -50.66 -7.77 -1.17
C SER A 20 -49.98 -9.08 -0.70
N GLN A 21 -50.32 -9.50 0.53
CA GLN A 21 -50.08 -10.78 1.21
C GLN A 21 -48.69 -11.04 1.82
N SER A 22 -48.63 -10.91 3.15
CA SER A 22 -47.67 -11.62 4.00
C SER A 22 -48.00 -13.11 4.05
N PRO A 23 -46.99 -14.01 4.05
CA PRO A 23 -47.07 -15.25 4.78
C PRO A 23 -46.26 -15.16 6.08
N SER A 24 -46.89 -15.63 7.15
CA SER A 24 -46.30 -15.87 8.45
C SER A 24 -45.15 -16.89 8.42
N SER A 25 -44.28 -16.78 9.41
CA SER A 25 -43.36 -17.78 9.95
C SER A 25 -42.02 -18.00 9.23
N SER A 26 -40.98 -17.54 9.93
CA SER A 26 -39.78 -18.32 10.24
C SER A 26 -38.84 -18.70 9.10
N GLN A 27 -38.19 -17.71 8.48
CA GLN A 27 -36.76 -17.80 8.13
C GLN A 27 -36.11 -16.42 8.27
N ALA A 28 -35.77 -16.04 9.50
CA ALA A 28 -34.74 -15.03 9.70
C ALA A 28 -33.44 -15.63 9.16
N THR A 29 -32.94 -15.09 8.06
CA THR A 29 -31.58 -15.35 7.59
C THR A 29 -30.62 -14.96 8.70
N VAL A 30 -30.09 -15.97 9.39
CA VAL A 30 -29.09 -15.79 10.44
C VAL A 30 -27.82 -15.28 9.75
N ASN A 31 -27.66 -13.97 9.68
CA ASN A 31 -26.40 -13.32 9.34
C ASN A 31 -25.35 -13.83 10.34
N HIS A 32 -24.54 -14.82 9.92
CA HIS A 32 -23.39 -15.32 10.68
C HIS A 32 -22.25 -14.28 10.63
N ARG A 33 -22.51 -13.03 11.06
CA ARG A 33 -21.44 -12.06 11.37
C ARG A 33 -20.63 -12.67 12.50
N ARG A 34 -19.33 -12.91 12.28
CA ARG A 34 -18.47 -13.48 13.33
C ARG A 34 -18.45 -12.54 14.55
N SER A 35 -18.48 -13.14 15.75
CA SER A 35 -18.60 -12.44 17.03
C SER A 35 -17.56 -11.31 17.18
N PRO A 36 -17.91 -10.17 17.82
CA PRO A 36 -16.97 -9.12 18.23
C PRO A 36 -15.70 -9.65 18.90
N ARG A 37 -15.76 -10.81 19.58
CA ARG A 37 -14.58 -11.49 20.18
C ARG A 37 -13.54 -11.91 19.15
N PHE A 38 -13.94 -12.32 17.94
CA PHE A 38 -13.01 -12.69 16.87
C PHE A 38 -12.24 -11.47 16.35
N ILE A 39 -12.95 -10.36 16.15
CA ILE A 39 -12.41 -9.04 15.79
C ILE A 39 -11.44 -8.57 16.88
N THR A 40 -11.82 -8.64 18.15
CA THR A 40 -10.96 -8.31 19.30
C THR A 40 -9.73 -9.22 19.38
N ASN A 41 -9.85 -10.52 19.11
CA ASN A 41 -8.73 -11.45 19.13
C ASN A 41 -7.70 -11.16 18.01
N LYS A 42 -8.16 -10.83 16.79
CA LYS A 42 -7.28 -10.42 15.69
C LYS A 42 -6.62 -9.05 15.96
N LYS A 43 -7.38 -8.09 16.53
CA LYS A 43 -6.83 -6.81 17.03
C LYS A 43 -5.74 -7.04 18.09
N ASN A 44 -5.99 -7.94 19.05
CA ASN A 44 -5.04 -8.28 20.11
C ASN A 44 -3.81 -9.03 19.57
N ALA A 45 -3.97 -9.89 18.56
CA ALA A 45 -2.86 -10.51 17.86
C ALA A 45 -1.96 -9.43 17.23
N PHE A 46 -2.50 -8.47 16.49
CA PHE A 46 -1.72 -7.35 15.93
C PHE A 46 -1.03 -6.52 17.03
N LYS A 47 -1.75 -6.16 18.10
CA LYS A 47 -1.21 -5.40 19.24
C LYS A 47 -0.13 -6.15 20.01
N LYS A 48 -0.17 -7.48 20.10
CA LYS A 48 0.85 -8.32 20.78
C LYS A 48 2.18 -8.34 20.02
N HIS A 49 2.14 -8.27 18.70
CA HIS A 49 3.34 -8.20 17.85
C HIS A 49 4.09 -6.86 17.98
N LYS A 50 3.41 -5.78 18.41
CA LYS A 50 3.98 -4.44 18.68
C LYS A 50 5.09 -4.43 19.73
N ARG A 51 5.05 -5.31 20.74
CA ARG A 51 6.00 -5.25 21.87
C ARG A 51 7.39 -5.81 21.54
N LYS A 52 7.61 -6.34 20.33
CA LYS A 52 8.88 -7.02 19.97
C LYS A 52 9.58 -6.48 18.72
N THR A 53 8.97 -5.61 17.93
CA THR A 53 9.58 -5.10 16.69
C THR A 53 10.17 -3.71 16.91
N LYS A 54 11.50 -3.60 17.01
CA LYS A 54 12.23 -2.33 16.89
C LYS A 54 12.13 -1.84 15.43
N PRO A 55 12.13 -0.52 15.18
CA PRO A 55 12.15 0.02 13.82
C PRO A 55 13.50 -0.32 13.19
N SER A 56 13.43 -0.91 12.00
CA SER A 56 14.56 -1.43 11.23
C SER A 56 15.44 -0.29 10.70
N GLY A 57 16.52 0.00 11.41
CA GLY A 57 17.80 0.30 10.77
C GLY A 57 18.44 -1.04 10.42
N SER A 58 19.08 -1.17 9.26
CA SER A 58 19.71 -2.39 8.74
C SER A 58 20.42 -3.22 9.82
N SER A 59 19.76 -4.26 10.31
CA SER A 59 20.34 -5.24 11.22
C SER A 59 21.29 -6.11 10.41
N THR A 60 22.57 -6.08 10.76
CA THR A 60 23.59 -6.99 10.20
C THR A 60 23.52 -8.40 10.82
N ASP A 61 22.49 -8.67 11.63
CA ASP A 61 22.23 -9.95 12.27
C ASP A 61 21.24 -10.78 11.42
N PRO A 62 21.69 -11.89 10.81
CA PRO A 62 20.84 -12.80 10.04
C PRO A 62 19.63 -13.33 10.83
N ASP A 63 19.74 -13.44 12.16
CA ASP A 63 18.64 -13.90 12.99
C ASP A 63 17.53 -12.84 13.07
N GLU A 64 17.87 -11.56 13.14
CA GLU A 64 16.89 -10.46 13.16
C GLU A 64 16.13 -10.36 11.83
N ASP A 65 16.83 -10.47 10.70
CA ASP A 65 16.24 -10.48 9.36
C ASP A 65 15.30 -11.70 9.18
N PHE A 66 15.72 -12.87 9.65
CA PHE A 66 14.89 -14.07 9.63
C PHE A 66 13.61 -13.87 10.46
N GLN A 67 13.72 -13.33 11.68
CA GLN A 67 12.56 -13.05 12.52
C GLN A 67 11.63 -12.00 11.89
N ALA A 68 12.17 -10.95 11.27
CA ALA A 68 11.39 -9.96 10.55
C ALA A 68 10.60 -10.59 9.39
N ASN A 69 11.22 -11.51 8.64
CA ASN A 69 10.55 -12.25 7.58
C ASN A 69 9.45 -13.18 8.09
N VAL A 70 9.67 -13.88 9.21
CA VAL A 70 8.63 -14.70 9.86
C VAL A 70 7.45 -13.82 10.28
N LYS A 71 7.72 -12.68 10.92
CA LYS A 71 6.69 -11.73 11.36
C LYS A 71 5.91 -11.11 10.20
N ARG A 72 6.60 -10.81 9.09
CA ARG A 72 5.98 -10.37 7.84
C ARG A 72 4.94 -11.39 7.36
N LEU A 73 5.30 -12.67 7.30
CA LEU A 73 4.40 -13.75 6.86
C LEU A 73 3.19 -13.92 7.79
N GLU A 74 3.39 -13.91 9.11
CA GLU A 74 2.29 -14.02 10.08
C GLU A 74 1.29 -12.85 9.95
N LEU A 75 1.79 -11.62 9.83
CA LEU A 75 0.95 -10.43 9.68
C LEU A 75 0.23 -10.41 8.33
N ALA A 76 0.92 -10.81 7.26
CA ALA A 76 0.32 -10.95 5.93
C ALA A 76 -0.85 -11.95 5.96
N ALA A 77 -0.66 -13.13 6.57
CA ALA A 77 -1.70 -14.15 6.68
C ALA A 77 -2.93 -13.66 7.49
N ILE A 78 -2.70 -12.92 8.58
CA ILE A 78 -3.79 -12.31 9.37
C ILE A 78 -4.59 -11.33 8.50
N TRP A 79 -3.92 -10.46 7.75
CA TRP A 79 -4.59 -9.47 6.92
C TRP A 79 -5.29 -10.10 5.71
N ASP A 80 -4.68 -11.11 5.08
CA ASP A 80 -5.31 -11.85 3.99
C ASP A 80 -6.62 -12.51 4.45
N GLU A 81 -6.64 -13.12 5.65
CA GLU A 81 -7.88 -13.66 6.24
C GLU A 81 -8.92 -12.56 6.52
N ILE A 82 -8.51 -11.40 7.03
CA ILE A 82 -9.42 -10.27 7.26
C ILE A 82 -10.05 -9.80 5.94
N ILE A 83 -9.24 -9.63 4.90
CA ILE A 83 -9.74 -9.21 3.57
C ILE A 83 -10.64 -10.27 2.95
N GLU A 84 -10.32 -11.56 3.12
CA GLU A 84 -11.19 -12.65 2.66
C GLU A 84 -12.55 -12.62 3.37
N LEU A 85 -12.56 -12.44 4.68
CA LEU A 85 -13.78 -12.32 5.46
C LEU A 85 -14.59 -11.08 5.08
N LEU A 86 -13.93 -9.96 4.79
CA LEU A 86 -14.59 -8.75 4.29
C LEU A 86 -15.26 -9.03 2.94
N ARG A 87 -14.54 -9.63 1.99
CA ARG A 87 -15.06 -10.00 0.66
C ARG A 87 -16.25 -10.95 0.71
N LYS A 88 -16.34 -11.77 1.76
CA LYS A 88 -17.45 -12.71 2.01
C LYS A 88 -18.60 -12.08 2.82
N TYR A 89 -18.54 -10.77 3.11
CA TYR A 89 -19.52 -10.05 3.95
C TYR A 89 -19.67 -10.66 5.36
N ASN A 90 -18.60 -11.30 5.86
CA ASN A 90 -18.58 -11.95 7.18
C ASN A 90 -18.09 -11.01 8.29
N LEU A 91 -17.70 -9.77 7.95
CA LEU A 91 -17.33 -8.70 8.87
C LEU A 91 -18.38 -7.59 8.85
N PRO A 92 -18.51 -6.80 9.94
CA PRO A 92 -19.43 -5.67 9.96
C PRO A 92 -19.07 -4.60 8.94
N ASP A 93 -20.08 -4.02 8.28
CA ASP A 93 -19.91 -3.03 7.21
C ASP A 93 -19.18 -1.75 7.67
N PHE A 94 -19.30 -1.39 8.95
CA PHE A 94 -18.64 -0.21 9.51
C PHE A 94 -17.12 -0.35 9.62
N LEU A 95 -16.57 -1.56 9.47
CA LEU A 95 -15.16 -1.84 9.72
C LEU A 95 -14.23 -1.03 8.80
N GLU A 96 -14.62 -0.82 7.54
CA GLU A 96 -13.83 -0.07 6.55
C GLU A 96 -13.77 1.44 6.86
N GLY A 97 -14.73 1.95 7.65
CA GLY A 97 -14.79 3.34 8.10
C GLY A 97 -14.40 3.56 9.56
N ASP A 98 -14.09 2.49 10.30
CA ASP A 98 -13.74 2.55 11.71
C ASP A 98 -12.31 3.08 11.89
N GLU A 99 -12.17 4.22 12.56
CA GLU A 99 -10.88 4.90 12.71
C GLU A 99 -9.80 4.02 13.36
N GLU A 100 -10.16 3.15 14.32
CA GLU A 100 -9.18 2.23 14.92
C GLU A 100 -8.68 1.22 13.88
N TRP A 101 -9.57 0.62 13.10
CA TRP A 101 -9.20 -0.30 12.02
C TRP A 101 -8.38 0.35 10.92
N ILE A 102 -8.71 1.59 10.56
CA ILE A 102 -7.94 2.38 9.60
C ILE A 102 -6.52 2.60 10.12
N ASN A 103 -6.38 3.03 11.37
CA ASN A 103 -5.07 3.25 11.99
C ASN A 103 -4.23 1.96 12.08
N ILE A 104 -4.87 0.82 12.40
CA ILE A 104 -4.20 -0.50 12.40
C ILE A 104 -3.77 -0.88 10.98
N GLY A 105 -4.65 -0.72 9.98
CA GLY A 105 -4.39 -1.00 8.58
C GLY A 105 -3.26 -0.17 7.99
N THR A 106 -3.31 1.16 8.18
CA THR A 106 -2.25 2.07 7.75
C THR A 106 -0.92 1.71 8.39
N ARG A 107 -0.90 1.43 9.70
CA ARG A 107 0.34 1.04 10.38
C ARG A 107 0.88 -0.30 9.90
N PHE A 108 0.01 -1.29 9.68
CA PHE A 108 0.41 -2.56 9.08
C PHE A 108 1.06 -2.34 7.71
N ARG A 109 0.39 -1.59 6.83
CA ARG A 109 0.86 -1.29 5.49
C ARG A 109 2.23 -0.60 5.51
N ARG A 110 2.40 0.45 6.33
CA ARG A 110 3.68 1.18 6.49
C ARG A 110 4.83 0.30 6.98
N LEU A 111 4.56 -0.70 7.83
CA LEU A 111 5.59 -1.57 8.41
C LEU A 111 5.93 -2.77 7.54
N VAL A 112 4.93 -3.37 6.88
CA VAL A 112 5.07 -4.70 6.27
C VAL A 112 5.18 -4.63 4.75
N GLU A 113 4.56 -3.65 4.09
CA GLU A 113 4.64 -3.52 2.64
C GLU A 113 6.07 -3.31 2.14
N PRO A 114 6.93 -2.47 2.78
CA PRO A 114 8.33 -2.36 2.38
C PRO A 114 9.07 -3.70 2.42
N LEU A 115 8.80 -4.54 3.42
CA LEU A 115 9.42 -5.87 3.54
C LEU A 115 8.93 -6.84 2.45
N ASP A 116 7.65 -6.76 2.09
CA ASP A 116 7.10 -7.54 0.96
C ASP A 116 7.69 -7.09 -0.38
N ILE A 117 7.91 -5.79 -0.58
CA ILE A 117 8.58 -5.22 -1.75
C ILE A 117 10.03 -5.73 -1.81
N SER A 118 10.81 -5.59 -0.73
CA SER A 118 12.18 -6.11 -0.69
C SER A 118 12.23 -7.60 -0.99
N ASN A 119 11.29 -8.39 -0.44
CA ASN A 119 11.19 -9.81 -0.74
C ASN A 119 10.83 -10.09 -2.21
N TYR A 120 9.97 -9.26 -2.82
CA TYR A 120 9.56 -9.37 -4.22
C TYR A 120 10.75 -9.18 -5.17
N TYR A 121 11.54 -8.12 -4.98
CA TYR A 121 12.71 -7.83 -5.82
C TYR A 121 13.89 -8.77 -5.51
N ARG A 122 14.10 -9.15 -4.24
CA ARG A 122 15.11 -10.16 -3.84
C ARG A 122 14.95 -11.49 -4.57
N HIS A 123 13.71 -11.92 -4.80
CA HIS A 123 13.41 -13.17 -5.51
C HIS A 123 13.14 -12.96 -7.00
N LEU A 124 13.56 -11.82 -7.57
CA LEU A 124 13.46 -11.50 -9.00
C LEU A 124 12.04 -11.62 -9.58
N ARG A 125 11.00 -11.49 -8.74
CA ARG A 125 9.61 -11.64 -9.16
C ARG A 125 9.19 -10.58 -10.18
N HIS A 126 9.88 -9.44 -10.20
CA HIS A 126 9.68 -8.39 -11.20
C HIS A 126 10.03 -8.85 -12.62
N LEU A 127 10.95 -9.81 -12.78
CA LEU A 127 11.31 -10.39 -14.08
C LEU A 127 10.30 -11.44 -14.54
N GLU A 128 9.76 -12.23 -13.60
CA GLU A 128 8.84 -13.32 -13.92
C GLU A 128 7.39 -12.85 -14.08
N VAL A 129 6.92 -11.98 -13.18
CA VAL A 129 5.52 -11.58 -13.05
C VAL A 129 5.29 -10.15 -13.55
N GLY A 130 6.34 -9.32 -13.56
CA GLY A 130 6.29 -7.90 -13.94
C GLY A 130 6.36 -6.95 -12.74
N PRO A 131 6.21 -5.63 -12.97
CA PRO A 131 6.37 -4.60 -11.94
C PRO A 131 5.48 -4.84 -10.72
N TYR A 132 6.00 -4.55 -9.52
CA TYR A 132 5.26 -4.79 -8.27
C TYR A 132 3.92 -4.05 -8.27
N MET A 133 3.90 -2.77 -8.67
CA MET A 133 2.67 -1.97 -8.68
C MET A 133 1.62 -2.47 -9.69
N GLY A 134 2.03 -3.21 -10.74
CA GLY A 134 1.12 -3.82 -11.70
C GLY A 134 0.49 -5.11 -11.17
N LYS A 135 1.29 -6.18 -11.09
CA LYS A 135 0.81 -7.54 -10.79
C LYS A 135 1.33 -8.10 -9.46
N GLY A 136 2.34 -7.48 -8.85
CA GLY A 136 2.98 -7.99 -7.64
C GLY A 136 2.28 -7.59 -6.33
N ARG A 137 1.59 -6.44 -6.31
CA ARG A 137 1.08 -5.80 -5.09
C ARG A 137 -0.11 -6.55 -4.48
N PRO A 138 0.02 -7.16 -3.28
CA PRO A 138 -1.07 -7.87 -2.62
C PRO A 138 -2.29 -7.01 -2.30
N GLY A 139 -3.48 -7.62 -2.35
CA GLY A 139 -4.76 -6.93 -2.09
C GLY A 139 -4.83 -6.25 -0.72
N ARG A 140 -4.28 -6.88 0.33
CA ARG A 140 -4.27 -6.34 1.70
C ARG A 140 -3.71 -4.91 1.82
N TYR A 141 -2.74 -4.53 0.99
CA TYR A 141 -2.21 -3.16 0.98
C TYR A 141 -3.12 -2.19 0.22
N ARG A 142 -3.74 -2.66 -0.87
CA ARG A 142 -4.71 -1.85 -1.64
C ARG A 142 -5.95 -1.51 -0.80
N TYR A 143 -6.48 -2.48 -0.04
CA TYR A 143 -7.63 -2.24 0.84
C TYR A 143 -7.28 -1.24 1.96
N THR A 144 -6.19 -1.47 2.68
CA THR A 144 -5.80 -0.60 3.80
C THR A 144 -5.39 0.80 3.35
N GLN A 145 -4.84 0.97 2.14
CA GLN A 145 -4.63 2.28 1.53
C GLN A 145 -5.96 2.99 1.23
N ARG A 146 -6.89 2.32 0.55
CA ARG A 146 -8.19 2.90 0.18
C ARG A 146 -9.02 3.33 1.39
N TRP A 147 -9.01 2.54 2.46
CA TRP A 147 -9.70 2.92 3.70
C TRP A 147 -9.13 4.23 4.27
N PHE A 148 -7.81 4.36 4.28
CA PHE A 148 -7.14 5.58 4.75
C PHE A 148 -7.42 6.80 3.87
N GLU A 149 -7.32 6.65 2.55
CA GLU A 149 -7.59 7.73 1.59
C GLU A 149 -9.04 8.20 1.70
N HIS A 150 -9.99 7.27 1.78
CA HIS A 150 -11.41 7.59 1.94
C HIS A 150 -11.67 8.35 3.25
N TYR A 151 -11.08 7.91 4.36
CA TYR A 151 -11.20 8.58 5.65
C TYR A 151 -10.60 9.98 5.66
N LYS A 152 -9.47 10.18 4.99
CA LYS A 152 -8.84 11.50 4.81
C LYS A 152 -9.53 12.37 3.77
N ARG A 153 -10.46 11.82 2.99
CA ARG A 153 -11.04 12.45 1.79
C ARG A 153 -9.98 12.87 0.78
N ASN A 154 -8.89 12.10 0.72
CA ASN A 154 -7.83 12.29 -0.24
C ASN A 154 -8.20 11.63 -1.57
N PRO A 155 -7.69 12.14 -2.71
CA PRO A 155 -7.75 11.38 -3.96
C PRO A 155 -6.99 10.05 -3.84
N GLU A 156 -7.41 9.05 -4.62
CA GLU A 156 -6.67 7.77 -4.70
C GLU A 156 -5.28 8.03 -5.30
N GLU A 157 -4.23 7.78 -4.52
CA GLU A 157 -2.85 7.95 -4.97
C GLU A 157 -2.31 6.62 -5.51
N GLN A 158 -1.72 6.64 -6.70
CA GLN A 158 -1.13 5.42 -7.27
C GLN A 158 0.10 4.96 -6.47
N ILE A 159 0.88 5.90 -5.94
CA ILE A 159 2.08 5.66 -5.14
C ILE A 159 1.84 6.25 -3.76
N SER A 160 2.11 5.46 -2.73
CA SER A 160 1.93 5.83 -1.32
C SER A 160 3.26 5.66 -0.56
N GLU A 161 3.29 6.19 0.67
CA GLU A 161 4.42 6.15 1.59
C GLU A 161 4.91 4.74 1.92
N SER A 162 4.06 3.72 1.72
CA SER A 162 4.41 2.32 1.98
C SER A 162 4.93 1.57 0.76
N CYS A 163 4.68 2.07 -0.45
CA CYS A 163 5.00 1.36 -1.70
C CYS A 163 5.99 2.10 -2.61
N PHE A 164 6.48 3.28 -2.21
CA PHE A 164 7.44 4.05 -3.00
C PHE A 164 8.73 3.28 -3.33
N TRP A 165 9.14 2.35 -2.45
CA TRP A 165 10.28 1.45 -2.70
C TRP A 165 10.15 0.66 -4.00
N ALA A 166 8.93 0.26 -4.38
CA ALA A 166 8.71 -0.45 -5.64
C ALA A 166 9.03 0.44 -6.85
N THR A 167 8.63 1.72 -6.79
CA THR A 167 8.97 2.70 -7.83
C THR A 167 10.47 2.94 -7.90
N VAL A 168 11.15 3.05 -6.75
CA VAL A 168 12.61 3.19 -6.70
C VAL A 168 13.31 1.98 -7.34
N GLU A 169 12.90 0.76 -6.99
CA GLU A 169 13.47 -0.47 -7.55
C GLU A 169 13.23 -0.59 -9.07
N ASP A 170 12.02 -0.29 -9.55
CA ASP A 170 11.71 -0.30 -10.98
C ASP A 170 12.56 0.73 -11.75
N LEU A 171 12.64 1.98 -11.25
CA LEU A 171 13.47 3.03 -11.87
C LEU A 171 14.95 2.68 -11.87
N TRP A 172 15.44 2.09 -10.77
CA TRP A 172 16.82 1.67 -10.67
C TRP A 172 17.12 0.52 -11.65
N TYR A 173 16.22 -0.46 -11.75
CA TYR A 173 16.35 -1.57 -12.68
C TYR A 173 16.37 -1.09 -14.14
N GLU A 174 15.45 -0.22 -14.54
CA GLU A 174 15.34 0.30 -15.92
C GLU A 174 16.60 1.08 -16.36
N THR A 175 17.16 1.88 -15.44
CA THR A 175 18.34 2.70 -15.71
C THR A 175 19.64 1.89 -15.65
N SER A 176 19.80 1.02 -14.66
CA SER A 176 21.01 0.18 -14.50
C SER A 176 21.20 -0.83 -15.64
N ASN A 177 20.10 -1.34 -16.21
CA ASN A 177 20.14 -2.25 -17.36
C ASN A 177 20.12 -1.53 -18.71
N LYS A 178 20.25 -0.20 -18.73
CA LYS A 178 20.24 0.64 -19.95
C LYS A 178 18.98 0.44 -20.81
N MET A 179 17.87 0.02 -20.20
CA MET A 179 16.59 -0.07 -20.90
C MET A 179 16.02 1.32 -21.18
N LYS A 180 16.28 2.26 -20.25
CA LYS A 180 15.95 3.67 -20.36
C LYS A 180 17.14 4.52 -19.95
N SER A 181 17.30 5.67 -20.59
CA SER A 181 18.23 6.70 -20.16
C SER A 181 17.67 7.46 -18.95
N PHE A 182 18.51 8.23 -18.26
CA PHE A 182 18.04 9.11 -17.20
C PHE A 182 16.99 10.12 -17.71
N GLU A 183 17.15 10.63 -18.93
CA GLU A 183 16.20 11.61 -19.49
C GLU A 183 14.81 11.01 -19.69
N ASP A 184 14.73 9.73 -20.04
CA ASP A 184 13.45 9.01 -20.21
C ASP A 184 12.68 8.87 -18.89
N VAL A 185 13.39 8.77 -17.76
CA VAL A 185 12.79 8.55 -16.43
C VAL A 185 12.83 9.79 -15.53
N LYS A 186 13.42 10.90 -15.99
CA LYS A 186 13.68 12.10 -15.18
C LYS A 186 12.43 12.61 -14.47
N LYS A 187 11.30 12.66 -15.18
CA LYS A 187 10.01 13.09 -14.60
C LYS A 187 9.53 12.18 -13.47
N ASP A 188 9.73 10.88 -13.62
CA ASP A 188 9.33 9.91 -12.59
C ASP A 188 10.27 9.97 -11.38
N VAL A 189 11.56 10.22 -11.60
CA VAL A 189 12.55 10.49 -10.55
C VAL A 189 12.18 11.77 -9.78
N GLU A 190 11.95 12.89 -10.46
CA GLU A 190 11.56 14.16 -9.82
C GLU A 190 10.25 14.02 -9.05
N LYS A 191 9.28 13.27 -9.61
CA LYS A 191 8.00 12.99 -8.96
C LYS A 191 8.19 12.19 -7.68
N ILE A 192 8.94 11.09 -7.70
CA ILE A 192 9.12 10.25 -6.51
C ILE A 192 9.95 10.97 -5.44
N GLU A 193 10.96 11.76 -5.81
CA GLU A 193 11.70 12.59 -4.87
C GLU A 193 10.79 13.63 -4.20
N GLY A 194 9.93 14.30 -4.98
CA GLY A 194 8.96 15.26 -4.45
C GLY A 194 7.96 14.61 -3.48
N GLN A 195 7.46 13.40 -3.79
CA GLN A 195 6.59 12.65 -2.90
C GLN A 195 7.30 12.21 -1.62
N ILE A 196 8.54 11.71 -1.72
CA ILE A 196 9.37 11.35 -0.55
C ILE A 196 9.55 12.55 0.36
N LYS A 197 9.93 13.71 -0.19
CA LYS A 197 10.07 14.94 0.58
C LYS A 197 8.78 15.29 1.32
N LYS A 198 7.64 15.28 0.62
CA LYS A 198 6.33 15.56 1.20
C LYS A 198 6.02 14.61 2.36
N TRP A 199 6.17 13.29 2.18
CA TRP A 199 5.90 12.32 3.24
C TRP A 199 6.83 12.47 4.45
N VAL A 200 8.08 12.89 4.24
CA VAL A 200 9.02 13.20 5.33
C VAL A 200 8.59 14.47 6.08
N ASP A 201 8.24 15.53 5.37
CA ASP A 201 7.78 16.80 5.96
C ASP A 201 6.47 16.60 6.76
N ASP A 202 5.55 15.80 6.22
CA ASP A 202 4.25 15.44 6.84
C ASP A 202 4.40 14.39 7.96
N LYS A 203 5.62 13.91 8.26
CA LYS A 203 5.94 12.89 9.27
C LYS A 203 5.27 11.54 9.01
N GLU A 204 4.96 11.24 7.76
CA GLU A 204 4.43 9.95 7.32
C GLU A 204 5.54 8.93 7.06
N LEU A 205 6.73 9.43 6.71
CA LEU A 205 7.92 8.65 6.42
C LEU A 205 9.08 9.08 7.33
N ASP A 206 9.75 8.11 7.94
CA ASP A 206 10.86 8.37 8.87
C ASP A 206 12.15 8.73 8.13
N LYS A 207 12.98 9.61 8.72
CA LYS A 207 14.26 10.02 8.13
C LYS A 207 15.29 8.89 8.07
N GLY A 208 15.09 7.79 8.80
CA GLY A 208 15.94 6.60 8.77
C GLY A 208 15.99 5.89 7.41
N ILE A 209 15.18 6.28 6.42
CA ILE A 209 15.31 5.77 5.04
C ILE A 209 16.57 6.29 4.33
N PHE A 210 17.12 7.42 4.78
CA PHE A 210 18.28 8.09 4.17
C PHE A 210 19.62 7.61 4.74
N VAL A 211 19.63 6.48 5.44
CA VAL A 211 20.84 5.88 6.00
C VAL A 211 21.79 5.44 4.87
N GLU A 212 23.09 5.70 5.08
CA GLU A 212 24.12 5.30 4.13
C GLU A 212 24.06 3.79 3.84
N GLY A 213 24.20 3.44 2.55
CA GLY A 213 24.14 2.05 2.11
C GLY A 213 22.72 1.49 1.91
N SER A 214 21.66 2.25 2.25
CA SER A 214 20.28 1.89 1.90
C SER A 214 20.07 1.86 0.38
N THR A 215 19.07 1.11 -0.08
CA THR A 215 18.67 1.07 -1.50
C THR A 215 18.40 2.47 -2.05
N LEU A 216 17.75 3.35 -1.27
CA LEU A 216 17.40 4.70 -1.70
C LEU A 216 18.64 5.55 -1.92
N VAL A 217 19.58 5.51 -0.97
CA VAL A 217 20.82 6.29 -1.07
C VAL A 217 21.72 5.77 -2.18
N LYS A 218 21.81 4.45 -2.35
CA LYS A 218 22.57 3.82 -3.45
C LYS A 218 21.99 4.18 -4.82
N TRP A 219 20.67 4.05 -4.98
CA TRP A 219 19.97 4.45 -6.19
C TRP A 219 20.18 5.93 -6.46
N TRP A 220 19.93 6.80 -5.47
CA TRP A 220 20.10 8.24 -5.64
C TRP A 220 21.53 8.61 -6.03
N ASN A 221 22.55 8.01 -5.42
CA ASN A 221 23.96 8.23 -5.77
C ASN A 221 24.32 7.76 -7.18
N SER A 222 23.56 6.85 -7.78
CA SER A 222 23.73 6.42 -9.17
C SER A 222 23.19 7.42 -10.20
N LEU A 223 22.36 8.38 -9.77
CA LEU A 223 21.79 9.41 -10.65
C LEU A 223 22.83 10.44 -11.08
N PRO A 224 22.62 11.13 -12.23
CA PRO A 224 23.54 12.14 -12.73
C PRO A 224 23.83 13.24 -11.70
N GLN A 225 25.09 13.66 -11.60
CA GLN A 225 25.53 14.67 -10.63
C GLN A 225 24.73 15.98 -10.73
N GLN A 226 24.43 16.43 -11.96
CA GLN A 226 23.64 17.66 -12.19
C GLN A 226 22.23 17.55 -11.60
N HIS A 227 21.58 16.39 -11.71
CA HIS A 227 20.27 16.15 -11.08
C HIS A 227 20.40 16.17 -9.56
N ARG A 228 21.37 15.42 -9.02
CA ARG A 228 21.58 15.31 -7.56
C ARG A 228 21.80 16.68 -6.90
N GLN A 229 22.50 17.59 -7.56
CA GLN A 229 22.73 18.95 -7.06
C GLN A 229 21.44 19.76 -6.87
N GLY A 230 20.45 19.56 -7.74
CA GLY A 230 19.13 20.20 -7.68
C GLY A 230 18.03 19.37 -7.02
N SER A 231 18.33 18.15 -6.58
CA SER A 231 17.36 17.22 -6.01
C SER A 231 16.78 17.74 -4.68
N CYS A 232 15.46 17.62 -4.52
CA CYS A 232 14.75 18.13 -3.34
C CYS A 232 14.96 17.29 -2.07
N ILE A 233 15.50 16.06 -2.20
CA ILE A 233 15.84 15.18 -1.08
C ILE A 233 17.34 15.18 -0.74
N ARG A 234 18.15 15.95 -1.48
CA ARG A 234 19.60 16.06 -1.30
C ARG A 234 20.00 16.35 0.14
N SER A 235 19.34 17.31 0.78
CA SER A 235 19.65 17.73 2.15
C SER A 235 19.46 16.60 3.16
N PHE A 236 18.49 15.69 2.95
CA PHE A 236 18.30 14.54 3.83
C PHE A 236 19.41 13.49 3.68
N ILE A 237 19.92 13.33 2.47
CA ILE A 237 21.00 12.36 2.18
C ILE A 237 22.34 12.88 2.66
N GLU A 238 22.70 14.14 2.35
CA GLU A 238 23.99 14.72 2.75
C GLU A 238 24.12 14.94 4.27
N THR A 239 23.01 15.23 4.98
CA THR A 239 23.02 15.34 6.45
C THR A 239 23.26 13.99 7.14
N SER A 240 22.96 12.87 6.46
CA SER A 240 23.09 11.53 7.02
C SER A 240 24.51 10.95 6.92
N VAL A 241 25.45 11.71 6.34
CA VAL A 241 26.88 11.33 6.12
C VAL A 241 27.81 11.99 7.16
N LEU A 242 27.28 12.92 7.98
CA LEU A 242 28.00 13.59 9.08
C LEU A 242 27.60 13.02 10.44
#